data_AF-A0A9N9G4M1-F1
#
_entry.id   AF-A0A9N9G4M1-F1
#
_cell.length_a   1.000
_cell.length_b   1.000
_cell.length_c   1.000
_cell.angle_alpha   90.00
_cell.angle_beta   90.00
_cell.angle_gamma   90.00
#
_symmetry.space_group_name_H-M   'P 1'
#
loop_
_entity.id
_entity.type
_entity.pdbx_description
1 polymer ?
#
loop_
_entity_poly.entity_id
_entity_poly.type
_entity_poly.pdbx_seq_one_letter_code
_entity_poly.pdbx_strand_id
1 'polypeptide(L)' 'LIKKSVELEKKYALDACPKGIVGINAEQFSEYVEYVADRRLERIGLPKIYFTLNPFP' A
#
# COMPACT_ATOMS: atom_id res chain seq x y z
N LEU A 1 11.76 0.97 -8.68
CA LEU A 1 10.97 -0.27 -8.87
C LEU A 1 9.83 -0.36 -7.86
N ILE A 2 10.09 -0.38 -6.54
CA ILE A 2 9.05 -0.44 -5.49
C ILE A 2 7.99 0.66 -5.60
N LYS A 3 8.38 1.93 -5.82
CA LYS A 3 7.42 3.03 -6.02
C LYS A 3 6.40 2.76 -7.14
N LYS A 4 6.89 2.28 -8.29
CA LYS A 4 6.06 1.95 -9.45
C LYS A 4 5.11 0.78 -9.17
N SER A 5 5.56 -0.23 -8.42
CA SER A 5 4.69 -1.32 -7.97
C SER A 5 3.58 -0.80 -7.06
N VAL A 6 3.89 0.09 -6.11
CA VAL A 6 2.88 0.70 -5.23
C VAL A 6 1.82 1.45 -6.04
N GLU A 7 2.21 2.25 -7.03
CA GLU A 7 1.26 2.95 -7.90
C GLU A 7 0.36 2.01 -8.70
N LEU A 8 0.92 0.92 -9.24
CA LEU A 8 0.17 -0.09 -9.98
C LEU A 8 -0.83 -0.82 -9.07
N GLU A 9 -0.43 -1.19 -7.85
CA GLU A 9 -1.32 -1.87 -6.90
C GLU A 9 -2.46 -0.96 -6.46
N LYS A 10 -2.19 0.33 -6.21
CA LYS A 10 -3.23 1.32 -5.90
C LYS A 10 -4.23 1.45 -7.05
N LYS A 11 -3.74 1.52 -8.29
CA LYS A 11 -4.59 1.60 -9.47
C LYS A 11 -5.41 0.32 -9.67
N TYR A 12 -4.79 -0.84 -9.47
CA TYR A 12 -5.47 -2.13 -9.54
C TYR A 12 -6.58 -2.24 -8.49
N ALA A 13 -6.34 -1.83 -7.25
CA ALA A 13 -7.35 -1.88 -6.21
C ALA A 13 -8.52 -0.93 -6.46
N LEU A 14 -8.28 0.26 -7.00
CA LEU A 14 -9.32 1.19 -7.42
C LEU A 14 -10.15 0.64 -8.58
N ASP A 15 -9.51 -0.01 -9.55
CA ASP A 15 -10.19 -0.56 -10.73
C ASP A 15 -10.95 -1.87 -10.40
N ALA A 16 -10.34 -2.75 -9.61
CA ALA A 16 -10.93 -4.02 -9.18
C ALA A 16 -12.03 -3.81 -8.13
N CYS A 17 -11.93 -2.78 -7.29
CA CYS A 17 -12.85 -2.52 -6.18
C CYS A 17 -13.20 -1.01 -6.09
N PRO A 18 -13.94 -0.46 -7.07
CA PRO A 18 -14.23 0.98 -7.16
C PRO A 18 -15.11 1.52 -6.03
N LYS A 19 -15.81 0.64 -5.29
CA LYS A 19 -16.64 0.98 -4.11
C LYS A 19 -16.02 0.51 -2.79
N GLY A 20 -14.77 0.04 -2.82
CA GLY A 20 -14.15 -0.66 -1.70
C GLY A 20 -14.63 -2.12 -1.59
N ILE A 21 -13.90 -2.92 -0.82
CA ILE A 21 -14.35 -4.24 -0.37
C ILE A 21 -15.16 -4.02 0.91
N VAL A 22 -16.20 -4.82 1.17
CA VAL A 22 -16.97 -4.73 2.42
C VAL A 22 -16.02 -4.79 3.62
N GLY A 23 -15.83 -3.66 4.30
CA GLY A 23 -14.93 -3.51 5.44
C GLY A 23 -13.56 -2.85 5.19
N ILE A 24 -13.22 -2.49 3.94
CA ILE A 24 -11.96 -1.80 3.61
C ILE A 24 -12.22 -0.63 2.66
N ASN A 25 -11.92 0.59 3.12
CA ASN A 25 -11.92 1.78 2.27
C ASN A 25 -10.67 1.80 1.36
N ALA A 26 -10.79 2.38 0.16
CA ALA A 26 -9.68 2.44 -0.81
C ALA A 26 -8.46 3.21 -0.27
N GLU A 27 -8.68 4.21 0.57
CA GLU A 27 -7.63 4.95 1.28
C GLU A 27 -6.85 4.04 2.24
N GLN A 28 -7.53 3.23 3.05
CA GLN A 28 -6.88 2.28 3.96
C GLN A 28 -6.09 1.21 3.20
N PHE A 29 -6.58 0.77 2.04
CA PHE A 29 -5.82 -0.12 1.18
C PHE A 29 -4.53 0.55 0.65
N SER A 30 -4.63 1.82 0.22
CA SER A 30 -3.47 2.60 -0.23
C SER A 30 -2.42 2.73 0.88
N GLU A 31 -2.83 3.07 2.10
CA GLU A 31 -1.95 3.16 3.27
C GLU A 31 -1.30 1.80 3.61
N TYR A 32 -2.06 0.71 3.49
CA TYR A 32 -1.55 -0.64 3.72
C TYR A 32 -0.48 -1.04 2.70
N VAL A 33 -0.69 -0.74 1.40
CA VAL A 33 0.30 -1.02 0.35
C VAL A 33 1.60 -0.25 0.60
N GLU A 34 1.50 1.00 1.06
CA GLU A 34 2.67 1.81 1.44
C GLU A 34 3.42 1.21 2.64
N TYR A 35 2.69 0.81 3.68
CA TYR A 35 3.27 0.13 4.85
C TYR A 35 4.00 -1.17 4.46
N VAL A 36 3.41 -1.98 3.58
CA VAL A 36 4.05 -3.21 3.07
C VAL A 36 5.29 -2.88 2.24
N ALA A 37 5.27 -1.81 1.45
CA ALA A 37 6.40 -1.36 0.66
C ALA A 37 7.58 -0.95 1.55
N ASP A 38 7.33 -0.18 2.61
CA ASP A 38 8.38 0.20 3.56
C ASP A 38 8.95 -1.01 4.29
N ARG A 39 8.10 -1.94 4.73
CA ARG A 39 8.58 -3.18 5.35
C ARG A 39 9.46 -4.00 4.40
N ARG A 40 9.14 -4.02 3.10
CA ARG A 40 9.98 -4.69 2.08
C ARG A 40 11.32 -3.99 1.90
N LEU A 41 11.34 -2.65 1.90
CA LEU A 41 12.56 -1.86 1.79
C LEU A 41 13.48 -2.09 3.00
N GLU A 42 12.93 -2.09 4.21
CA GLU A 42 13.70 -2.36 5.43
C GLU A 42 14.35 -3.75 5.40
N ARG A 43 13.63 -4.77 4.92
CA ARG A 43 14.16 -6.14 4.82
C ARG A 43 15.35 -6.28 3.88
N ILE A 44 15.50 -5.37 2.91
CA ILE A 44 16.64 -5.34 1.98
C ILE A 44 17.66 -4.26 2.36
N GLY A 45 17.56 -3.68 3.55
CA GLY A 45 18.49 -2.66 4.07
C GLY A 45 18.35 -1.29 3.42
N LEU A 46 17.23 -1.00 2.76
CA LEU A 46 16.94 0.29 2.17
C LEU A 46 16.10 1.16 3.12
N PRO A 47 16.22 2.51 3.04
CA PRO A 47 15.41 3.41 3.84
C PRO A 47 13.94 3.35 3.43
N LYS A 48 13.07 3.57 4.42
CA LYS A 48 11.62 3.74 4.21
C LYS A 48 11.37 4.99 3.36
N ILE A 49 10.29 4.95 2.60
CA ILE A 49 9.91 6.03 1.67
C ILE A 49 8.61 6.69 2.12
N TYR A 50 7.65 5.92 2.65
CA TYR A 50 6.29 6.41 2.90
C TYR A 50 6.03 6.72 4.37
N PHE A 51 6.70 6.02 5.29
CA PHE A 51 6.56 6.11 6.74
C PHE A 51 5.12 5.87 7.22
N THR A 52 4.33 5.15 6.43
CA THR A 52 2.92 4.90 6.71
C THR A 52 2.77 3.82 7.78
N LEU A 53 1.85 4.01 8.72
CA LEU A 53 1.53 3.03 9.77
C LEU A 53 0.53 1.99 9.23
N ASN A 54 0.48 0.83 9.86
CA ASN A 54 -0.49 -0.20 9.46
C ASN A 54 -1.93 0.28 9.76
N PRO A 55 -2.79 0.45 8.74
CA PRO A 55 -4.16 0.95 8.91
C PRO A 55 -5.13 -0.12 9.42
N PHE A 56 -4.71 -1.39 9.51
CA PHE A 56 -5.51 -2.49 10.04
C PHE A 56 -4.93 -3.00 11.38
N PRO A 57 -5.70 -2.98 12.48
CA PRO A 57 -5.30 -3.60 13.74
C PRO A 57 -5.28 -5.13 13.69
#